data_AF-A0A7J4TWY4-F1
#
_entry.id   AF-A0A7J4TWY4-F1
#
_cell.length_a   1.000
_cell.length_b   1.000
_cell.length_c   1.000
_cell.angle_alpha   90.00
_cell.angle_beta   90.00
_cell.angle_gamma   90.00
#
_symmetry.space_group_name_H-M   'P 1'
#
loop_
_entity.id
_entity.type
_entity.pdbx_description
1 polymer ?
#
loop_
_entity_poly.entity_id
_entity_poly.type
_entity_poly.pdbx_seq_one_letter_code
_entity_poly.pdbx_strand_id
1 'polypeptide(L)'
;MEKSDGFSEAANAAMVRMFANVEEVVGADHVASVIDGSPSAGGDDVIRAYIGLEPSGKAHLGWMLIADCIGNMLGEGVNVTILLADWHAWVNDK
;
A
#
# COMPACT_ATOMS: atom_id res chain seq x y z
N MET A 1 13.64 3.79 5.00
CA MET A 1 12.87 3.20 6.11
C MET A 1 13.84 2.67 7.16
N GLU A 2 13.69 3.06 8.42
CA GLU A 2 14.40 2.41 9.53
C GLU A 2 13.84 0.99 9.75
N LYS A 3 14.66 0.07 10.24
CA LYS A 3 14.23 -1.31 10.53
C LYS A 3 13.21 -1.28 11.66
N SER A 4 12.17 -2.11 11.58
CA SER A 4 11.32 -2.35 12.75
C SER A 4 12.03 -3.36 13.66
N ASP A 5 12.35 -2.92 14.87
CA ASP A 5 13.05 -3.75 15.85
C ASP A 5 12.16 -4.93 16.28
N GLY A 6 12.67 -6.16 16.13
CA GLY A 6 11.99 -7.38 16.59
C GLY A 6 11.31 -8.22 15.51
N PHE A 7 11.39 -7.83 14.23
CA PHE A 7 10.85 -8.62 13.10
C PHE A 7 11.95 -9.30 12.28
N SER A 8 11.58 -10.33 11.52
CA SER A 8 12.52 -11.12 10.73
C SER A 8 13.25 -10.27 9.67
N GLU A 9 14.41 -10.75 9.24
CA GLU A 9 15.17 -10.11 8.17
C GLU A 9 14.39 -10.11 6.84
N ALA A 10 13.58 -11.14 6.61
CA ALA A 10 12.71 -11.25 5.46
C ALA A 10 11.58 -10.20 5.50
N ALA A 11 10.92 -10.02 6.66
CA ALA A 11 9.89 -9.00 6.84
C ALA A 11 10.45 -7.60 6.65
N ASN A 12 11.59 -7.29 7.27
CA ASN A 12 12.26 -6.01 7.09
C ASN A 12 12.64 -5.77 5.61
N ALA A 13 13.14 -6.78 4.90
CA ALA A 13 13.48 -6.65 3.49
C ALA A 13 12.24 -6.44 2.60
N ALA A 14 11.14 -7.14 2.88
CA ALA A 14 9.87 -6.95 2.18
C ALA A 14 9.32 -5.53 2.41
N MET A 15 9.32 -5.05 3.65
CA MET A 15 8.91 -3.69 4.01
C MET A 15 9.72 -2.62 3.25
N VAL A 16 11.04 -2.78 3.15
CA VAL A 16 11.91 -1.87 2.38
C VAL A 16 11.52 -1.86 0.90
N ARG A 17 11.14 -2.99 0.31
CA ARG A 17 10.71 -3.07 -1.10
C ARG A 17 9.32 -2.49 -1.30
N MET A 18 8.33 -2.85 -0.46
CA MET A 18 6.96 -2.31 -0.52
C MET A 18 6.95 -0.78 -0.46
N PHE A 19 7.75 -0.20 0.42
CA PHE A 19 7.69 1.21 0.80
C PHE A 19 8.92 2.02 0.35
N ALA A 20 9.63 1.57 -0.70
CA ALA A 20 10.88 2.22 -1.14
C ALA A 20 10.71 3.71 -1.50
N ASN A 21 9.55 4.07 -2.07
CA ASN A 21 9.28 5.38 -2.66
C ASN A 21 8.16 6.15 -1.94
N VAL A 22 7.88 5.82 -0.68
CA VAL A 22 6.89 6.54 0.13
C VAL A 22 7.55 7.57 1.04
N GLU A 23 6.85 8.67 1.30
CA GLU A 23 7.30 9.72 2.22
C GLU A 23 7.19 9.26 3.68
N GLU A 24 6.14 8.52 4.02
CA GLU A 24 5.83 8.11 5.39
C GLU A 24 5.13 6.74 5.42
N VAL A 25 5.38 5.97 6.50
CA VAL A 25 4.62 4.75 6.83
C VAL A 25 4.17 4.85 8.28
N VAL A 26 2.85 4.89 8.50
CA VAL A 26 2.24 4.86 9.82
C VAL A 26 1.75 3.44 10.11
N GLY A 27 2.19 2.86 11.24
CA GLY A 27 1.82 1.48 11.61
C GLY A 27 2.67 0.39 10.94
N ALA A 28 3.93 0.68 10.63
CA ALA A 28 4.86 -0.26 10.00
C ALA A 28 4.97 -1.60 10.74
N ASP A 29 4.94 -1.58 12.08
CA ASP A 29 5.02 -2.79 12.92
C ASP A 29 3.85 -3.75 12.68
N HIS A 30 2.65 -3.24 12.36
CA HIS A 30 1.51 -4.10 12.04
C HIS A 30 1.73 -4.83 10.71
N VAL A 31 2.25 -4.13 9.71
CA VAL A 31 2.53 -4.74 8.40
C VAL A 31 3.64 -5.78 8.56
N ALA A 32 4.72 -5.43 9.27
CA ALA A 32 5.83 -6.34 9.55
C ALA A 32 5.36 -7.60 10.32
N SER A 33 4.45 -7.45 11.30
CA SER A 33 3.94 -8.59 12.06
C SER A 33 3.11 -9.55 11.21
N VAL A 34 2.34 -9.04 10.24
CA VAL A 34 1.57 -9.88 9.31
C VAL A 34 2.50 -10.64 8.36
N ILE A 35 3.57 -9.99 7.88
CA ILE A 35 4.59 -10.67 7.06
C ILE A 35 5.28 -11.79 7.86
N ASP A 36 5.48 -11.59 9.17
CA ASP A 36 6.02 -12.59 10.09
C ASP A 36 4.98 -13.62 10.59
N GLY A 37 3.80 -13.68 9.98
CA GLY A 37 2.81 -14.73 10.20
C GLY A 37 1.74 -14.42 11.23
N SER A 38 1.67 -13.18 11.73
CA SER A 38 0.48 -12.73 12.46
C SER A 38 -0.73 -12.64 11.51
N PRO A 39 -1.96 -12.88 11.98
CA PRO A 39 -3.14 -12.69 11.14
C PRO A 39 -3.28 -11.24 10.68
N SER A 40 -3.63 -11.07 9.40
CA SER A 40 -4.08 -9.81 8.83
C SER A 40 -5.40 -9.35 9.46
N ALA A 41 -5.85 -8.14 9.13
CA ALA A 41 -7.17 -7.65 9.52
C ALA A 41 -8.33 -8.56 9.03
N GLY A 42 -8.11 -9.37 7.99
CA GLY A 42 -9.08 -10.37 7.50
C GLY A 42 -9.05 -11.71 8.25
N GLY A 43 -8.13 -11.90 9.20
CA GLY A 43 -7.93 -13.16 9.91
C GLY A 43 -7.16 -14.22 9.09
N ASP A 44 -6.52 -13.83 7.99
CA ASP A 44 -5.71 -14.66 7.11
C ASP A 44 -4.28 -14.08 6.97
N ASP A 45 -3.48 -14.60 6.04
CA ASP A 45 -2.11 -14.13 5.76
C ASP A 45 -2.05 -13.04 4.67
N VAL A 46 -3.20 -12.57 4.18
CA VAL A 46 -3.25 -11.63 3.04
C VAL A 46 -3.34 -10.18 3.52
N ILE A 47 -2.27 -9.42 3.28
CA ILE A 47 -2.28 -7.97 3.46
C ILE A 47 -3.16 -7.34 2.38
N ARG A 48 -4.10 -6.48 2.79
CA ARG A 48 -5.01 -5.78 1.91
C ARG A 48 -4.74 -4.29 1.95
N ALA A 49 -4.47 -3.70 0.80
CA ALA A 49 -4.29 -2.27 0.63
C ALA A 49 -5.42 -1.69 -0.23
N TYR A 50 -5.60 -0.38 -0.12
CA TYR A 50 -6.62 0.36 -0.84
C TYR A 50 -6.07 1.71 -1.28
N ILE A 51 -6.49 2.15 -2.47
CA ILE A 51 -6.35 3.52 -2.91
C ILE A 51 -7.65 4.00 -3.55
N GLY A 52 -8.09 5.20 -3.17
CA GLY A 52 -9.17 5.92 -3.82
C GLY A 52 -8.61 6.85 -4.89
N LEU A 53 -9.04 6.70 -6.13
CA LEU A 53 -8.69 7.59 -7.22
C LEU A 53 -9.94 8.33 -7.69
N GLU A 54 -9.89 9.66 -7.67
CA GLU A 54 -10.94 10.51 -8.18
C GLU A 54 -10.86 10.55 -9.72
N PRO A 55 -11.90 10.10 -10.46
CA PRO A 55 -11.90 10.14 -11.92
C PRO A 55 -12.22 11.54 -12.45
N SER A 56 -11.34 12.51 -12.19
CA SER A 56 -11.58 13.95 -12.47
C SER A 56 -10.99 14.47 -13.79
N GLY A 57 -10.46 13.57 -14.64
CA GLY A 57 -9.88 13.93 -15.92
C GLY A 57 -8.92 12.88 -16.45
N LYS A 58 -8.07 13.28 -17.41
CA LYS A 58 -7.01 12.40 -17.94
C LYS A 58 -5.91 12.20 -16.90
N ALA A 59 -5.44 10.96 -16.77
CA ALA A 59 -4.27 10.65 -15.95
C ALA A 59 -3.05 11.46 -16.41
N HIS A 60 -2.30 12.00 -15.45
CA HIS A 60 -1.07 12.76 -15.66
C HIS A 60 0.12 12.00 -15.07
N LEU A 61 1.36 12.49 -15.30
CA LEU A 61 2.59 11.78 -14.92
C LEU A 61 2.68 11.39 -13.43
N GLY A 62 2.03 12.15 -12.54
CA GLY A 62 1.99 11.83 -11.11
C GLY A 62 1.34 10.48 -10.80
N TRP A 63 0.43 10.01 -11.66
CA TRP A 63 -0.19 8.69 -11.51
C TRP A 63 0.81 7.56 -11.72
N MET A 64 1.94 7.80 -12.41
CA MET A 64 2.99 6.80 -12.54
C MET A 64 3.70 6.53 -11.21
N LEU A 65 3.82 7.53 -10.33
CA LEU A 65 4.39 7.33 -8.99
C LEU A 65 3.47 6.47 -8.13
N ILE A 66 2.16 6.69 -8.25
CA ILE A 66 1.14 5.87 -7.58
C ILE A 66 1.19 4.44 -8.12
N ALA A 67 1.24 4.27 -9.45
CA ALA A 67 1.33 2.96 -10.09
C ALA A 67 2.61 2.19 -9.69
N ASP A 68 3.74 2.88 -9.56
CA ASP A 68 5.00 2.31 -9.07
C ASP A 68 4.87 1.80 -7.63
N CYS A 69 4.28 2.61 -6.75
CA CYS A 69 3.99 2.20 -5.37
C CYS A 69 3.07 0.96 -5.29
N ILE A 70 2.00 0.94 -6.10
CA ILE A 70 1.12 -0.23 -6.22
C ILE A 70 1.91 -1.44 -6.73
N GLY A 71 2.78 -1.26 -7.72
CA GLY A 71 3.65 -2.30 -8.26
C GLY A 71 4.56 -2.93 -7.19
N ASN A 72 5.16 -2.11 -6.35
CA ASN A 72 5.99 -2.56 -5.23
C ASN A 72 5.19 -3.42 -4.23
N MET A 73 3.97 -2.97 -3.88
CA MET A 73 3.08 -3.73 -2.99
C MET A 73 2.65 -5.07 -3.62
N LEU A 74 2.25 -5.07 -4.89
CA LEU A 74 1.87 -6.29 -5.62
C LEU A 74 3.05 -7.28 -5.72
N GLY A 75 4.28 -6.78 -5.90
CA GLY A 75 5.50 -7.58 -5.92
C GLY A 75 5.76 -8.35 -4.62
N GLU A 76 5.24 -7.86 -3.50
CA GLU A 76 5.32 -8.50 -2.19
C GLU A 76 4.03 -9.24 -1.80
N GLY A 77 3.12 -9.48 -2.75
CA GLY A 77 1.91 -10.28 -2.53
C GLY A 77 0.75 -9.55 -1.87
N VAL A 78 0.81 -8.21 -1.73
CA VAL A 78 -0.30 -7.42 -1.19
C VAL A 78 -1.47 -7.42 -2.17
N ASN A 79 -2.69 -7.60 -1.67
CA ASN A 79 -3.91 -7.45 -2.47
C ASN A 79 -4.35 -5.97 -2.46
N VAL A 80 -4.29 -5.29 -3.60
CA VAL A 80 -4.58 -3.86 -3.72
C VAL A 80 -5.95 -3.62 -4.37
N THR A 81 -6.85 -2.96 -3.67
CA THR A 81 -8.12 -2.45 -4.23
C THR A 81 -7.92 -1.04 -4.76
N ILE A 82 -8.20 -0.83 -6.05
CA ILE A 82 -8.30 0.51 -6.64
C ILE A 82 -9.79 0.88 -6.70
N LEU A 83 -10.20 1.83 -5.86
CA LEU A 83 -11.56 2.36 -5.88
C LEU A 83 -11.63 3.60 -6.76
N LEU A 84 -12.50 3.56 -7.76
CA LEU A 84 -12.87 4.73 -8.53
C LEU A 84 -13.88 5.52 -7.71
N ALA A 85 -13.42 6.62 -7.12
CA ALA A 85 -14.19 7.45 -6.20
C ALA A 85 -15.11 8.43 -6.97
N ASP A 86 -16.06 7.88 -7.72
CA ASP A 86 -16.99 8.61 -8.59
C ASP A 86 -17.89 9.61 -7.81
N TRP A 87 -18.40 9.22 -6.64
CA TRP A 87 -19.15 10.13 -5.78
C TRP A 87 -18.28 11.28 -5.26
N HIS A 88 -16.99 11.03 -4.99
CA HIS A 88 -16.07 12.10 -4.57
C HIS A 88 -15.81 13.07 -5.72
N ALA A 89 -15.63 12.55 -6.94
CA ALA A 89 -15.53 13.39 -8.14
C ALA A 89 -16.78 14.26 -8.33
N TRP A 90 -17.97 13.66 -8.21
CA TRP A 90 -19.23 14.39 -8.33
C TRP A 90 -19.39 15.49 -7.28
N VAL A 91 -19.08 15.22 -6.00
CA VAL A 91 -19.13 16.23 -4.92
C VAL A 91 -18.09 17.34 -5.11
N ASN A 92 -16.97 17.04 -5.76
CA ASN A 92 -15.89 17.99 -6.04
C ASN A 92 -16.04 18.74 -7.39
N ASP A 93 -17.24 18.72 -7.98
CA ASP A 93 -17.56 19.36 -9.27
C ASP A 93 -16.62 18.94 -10.41
N LYS A 94 -16.35 17.64 -10.53
CA LYS A 94 -15.53 17.04 -11.58
C LYS A 94 -16.31 16.24 -12.61
#